data_AF-A0A7Y5I1S2-F1
#
_entry.id   AF-A0A7Y5I1S2-F1
#
_cell.length_a   1.000
_cell.length_b   1.000
_cell.length_c   1.000
_cell.angle_alpha   90.00
_cell.angle_beta   90.00
_cell.angle_gamma   90.00
#
_symmetry.space_group_name_H-M   'P 1'
#
loop_
_entity.id
_entity.type
_entity.pdbx_description
1 polymer ?
#
loop_
_entity_poly.entity_id
_entity_poly.type
_entity_poly.pdbx_seq_one_letter_code
_entity_poly.pdbx_strand_id
1 'polypeptide(L)'
;VGERHARYQQLGSVISIGQDLARLTRMPGLRTMLRMMRRPAQAAGLGALQHFLESGFDTFGELARQRGAVERFLETVHERESHLMQIMFEAPSVACETELTRTLGQAR
;
A
#
# COMPACT_ATOMS: atom_id res chain seq x y z
N VAL A 1 15.53 -12.76 0.61
CA VAL A 1 15.05 -11.44 0.14
C VAL A 1 15.45 -11.30 -1.32
N GLY A 2 14.54 -10.95 -2.22
CA GLY A 2 14.85 -10.80 -3.65
C GLY A 2 14.54 -12.01 -4.54
N GLU A 3 13.59 -12.87 -4.19
CA GLU A 3 13.12 -13.89 -5.13
C GLU A 3 12.10 -13.28 -6.10
N ARG A 4 12.43 -13.28 -7.40
CA ARG A 4 11.64 -12.63 -8.45
C ARG A 4 10.16 -13.00 -8.38
N HIS A 5 9.88 -14.30 -8.32
CA HIS A 5 8.49 -14.80 -8.32
C HIS A 5 7.72 -14.33 -7.08
N ALA A 6 8.31 -14.43 -5.90
CA ALA A 6 7.70 -13.96 -4.65
C ALA A 6 7.41 -12.44 -4.70
N ARG A 7 8.29 -11.65 -5.34
CA ARG A 7 8.07 -10.20 -5.46
C ARG A 7 6.90 -9.86 -6.39
N TYR A 8 6.74 -10.57 -7.51
CA TYR A 8 5.55 -10.41 -8.38
C TYR A 8 4.27 -10.82 -7.67
N GLN A 9 4.29 -11.93 -6.92
CA GLN A 9 3.14 -12.34 -6.11
C GLN A 9 2.79 -11.26 -5.08
N GLN A 10 3.78 -10.74 -4.36
CA GLN A 10 3.59 -9.68 -3.39
C GLN A 10 2.99 -8.41 -4.03
N LEU A 11 3.48 -7.98 -5.20
CA LEU A 11 2.91 -6.84 -5.91
C LEU A 11 1.44 -7.10 -6.26
N GLY A 12 1.12 -8.29 -6.79
CA GLY A 12 -0.26 -8.69 -7.06
C GLY A 12 -1.16 -8.64 -5.81
N SER A 13 -0.67 -9.15 -4.67
CA SER A 13 -1.39 -9.07 -3.39
C SER A 13 -1.62 -7.64 -2.94
N VAL A 14 -0.62 -6.76 -3.06
CA VAL A 14 -0.75 -5.33 -2.70
C VAL A 14 -1.84 -4.66 -3.54
N ILE A 15 -1.87 -4.89 -4.85
CA ILE A 15 -2.89 -4.33 -5.73
C ILE A 15 -4.28 -4.86 -5.37
N SER A 16 -4.42 -6.17 -5.14
CA SER A 16 -5.70 -6.77 -4.71
C SER A 16 -6.19 -6.17 -3.40
N ILE A 17 -5.31 -6.07 -2.39
CA ILE A 17 -5.64 -5.48 -1.09
C ILE A 17 -6.09 -4.02 -1.25
N GLY A 18 -5.42 -3.24 -2.11
CA GLY A 18 -5.79 -1.85 -2.38
C GLY A 18 -7.18 -1.71 -3.01
N GLN A 19 -7.51 -2.60 -3.95
CA GLN A 19 -8.84 -2.66 -4.59
C GLN A 19 -9.93 -3.03 -3.60
N ASP A 20 -9.67 -4.04 -2.76
CA ASP A 20 -10.59 -4.46 -1.71
C ASP A 20 -10.80 -3.34 -0.69
N LEU A 21 -9.72 -2.69 -0.25
CA LEU A 21 -9.79 -1.57 0.68
C LEU A 21 -10.65 -0.44 0.13
N ALA A 22 -10.50 -0.08 -1.15
CA ALA A 22 -11.33 0.94 -1.79
C ALA A 22 -12.82 0.58 -1.85
N ARG A 23 -13.15 -0.72 -1.92
CA ARG A 23 -14.54 -1.19 -1.81
C ARG A 23 -15.04 -1.10 -0.37
N LEU A 24 -14.24 -1.60 0.57
CA LEU A 24 -14.57 -1.64 1.99
C LEU A 24 -14.77 -0.24 2.58
N THR A 25 -13.94 0.74 2.20
CA THR A 25 -14.05 2.12 2.71
C THR A 25 -15.34 2.82 2.32
N ARG A 26 -16.03 2.33 1.28
CA ARG A 26 -17.34 2.83 0.84
C ARG A 26 -18.52 2.11 1.50
N MET A 27 -18.27 1.05 2.27
CA MET A 27 -19.35 0.31 2.96
C MET A 27 -19.86 1.11 4.16
N PRO A 28 -21.18 1.39 4.23
CA PRO A 28 -21.75 2.15 5.33
C PRO A 28 -21.57 1.40 6.66
N GLY A 29 -21.24 2.13 7.71
CA GLY A 29 -21.08 1.58 9.07
C GLY A 29 -19.74 0.90 9.35
N LEU A 30 -18.96 0.51 8.33
CA LEU A 30 -17.68 -0.20 8.55
C LEU A 30 -16.66 0.66 9.30
N ARG A 31 -16.59 1.96 9.00
CA ARG A 31 -15.78 2.94 9.76
C ARG A 31 -16.14 2.96 11.24
N THR A 32 -17.44 2.92 11.54
CA THR A 32 -17.96 2.97 12.91
C THR A 32 -17.59 1.70 13.66
N MET A 33 -17.76 0.52 13.03
CA MET A 33 -17.33 -0.75 13.60
C MET A 33 -15.83 -0.78 13.89
N LEU A 34 -15.01 -0.26 12.95
CA LEU A 34 -13.56 -0.16 13.15
C LEU A 34 -13.23 0.72 14.37
N ARG A 35 -13.92 1.85 14.56
CA ARG A 35 -13.72 2.72 15.72
C ARG A 35 -14.13 2.08 17.05
N MET A 36 -15.17 1.26 17.04
CA MET A 36 -15.60 0.52 18.24
C MET A 36 -14.51 -0.45 18.73
N MET A 37 -13.63 -0.93 17.84
CA MET A 37 -12.50 -1.80 18.18
C MET A 37 -11.33 -1.11 18.89
N ARG A 38 -11.32 0.23 19.01
CA ARG A 38 -10.25 0.97 19.70
C ARG A 38 -9.99 0.49 21.12
N ARG A 39 -11.04 0.40 21.95
CA ARG A 39 -10.89 0.01 23.37
C ARG A 39 -10.51 -1.46 23.54
N PRO A 40 -11.16 -2.42 22.86
CA PRO A 40 -10.73 -3.82 22.89
C PRO A 40 -9.30 -4.03 22.39
N ALA A 41 -8.88 -3.36 21.31
CA ALA A 41 -7.53 -3.49 20.79
C ALA A 41 -6.48 -2.97 21.78
N GLN A 42 -6.75 -1.84 22.44
CA GLN A 42 -5.87 -1.32 23.49
C GLN A 42 -5.75 -2.29 24.67
N ALA A 43 -6.87 -2.86 25.12
CA ALA A 43 -6.88 -3.85 26.19
C ALA A 43 -6.11 -5.14 25.82
N ALA A 44 -6.10 -5.50 24.54
CA ALA A 44 -5.37 -6.65 24.01
C ALA A 44 -3.90 -6.35 23.63
N GLY A 45 -3.39 -5.14 23.86
CA GLY A 45 -2.04 -4.74 23.43
C GLY A 45 -1.87 -4.51 21.93
N LEU A 46 -2.96 -4.47 21.17
CA LEU A 46 -3.01 -4.27 19.72
C LEU A 46 -3.34 -2.82 19.33
N GLY A 47 -3.13 -1.87 20.23
CA GLY A 47 -3.44 -0.45 20.01
C GLY A 47 -2.77 0.14 18.76
N ALA A 48 -1.50 -0.20 18.53
CA ALA A 48 -0.76 0.27 17.35
C ALA A 48 -1.33 -0.28 16.04
N LEU A 49 -1.67 -1.58 16.01
CA LEU A 49 -2.30 -2.22 14.85
C LEU A 49 -3.66 -1.56 14.55
N GLN A 50 -4.47 -1.33 15.58
CA GLN A 50 -5.75 -0.66 15.43
C GLN A 50 -5.62 0.78 14.92
N HIS A 51 -4.62 1.52 15.40
CA HIS A 51 -4.31 2.86 14.89
C HIS A 51 -3.92 2.81 13.41
N PHE A 52 -3.05 1.88 13.03
CA PHE A 52 -2.66 1.67 11.63
C PHE A 52 -3.87 1.37 10.73
N LEU A 53 -4.75 0.45 11.15
CA LEU A 53 -5.95 0.10 10.40
C LEU A 53 -6.88 1.30 10.24
N GLU A 54 -7.12 2.06 11.32
CA GLU A 54 -8.01 3.21 11.25
C GLU A 54 -7.45 4.34 10.38
N SER A 55 -6.17 4.68 10.54
CA SER A 55 -5.52 5.68 9.71
C SER A 55 -5.54 5.27 8.23
N GLY A 56 -5.19 4.02 7.93
CA GLY A 56 -5.25 3.51 6.56
C GLY A 56 -6.67 3.53 5.97
N PHE A 57 -7.67 3.12 6.76
CA PHE A 57 -9.07 3.14 6.34
C PHE A 57 -9.58 4.56 6.06
N ASP A 58 -9.26 5.52 6.94
CA ASP A 58 -9.66 6.92 6.78
C ASP A 58 -8.97 7.55 5.55
N THR A 59 -7.66 7.36 5.37
CA THR A 59 -6.92 7.89 4.20
C THR A 59 -7.42 7.31 2.88
N PHE A 60 -7.61 5.99 2.79
CA PHE A 60 -8.17 5.39 1.57
C PHE A 60 -9.63 5.77 1.36
N GLY A 61 -10.40 5.93 2.43
CA GLY A 61 -11.77 6.41 2.36
C GLY A 61 -11.85 7.80 1.77
N GLU A 62 -10.95 8.71 2.16
CA GLU A 62 -10.83 10.06 1.59
C GLU A 62 -10.42 10.01 0.11
N LEU A 63 -9.39 9.24 -0.23
CA LEU A 63 -8.96 9.03 -1.62
C LEU A 63 -10.10 8.52 -2.50
N ALA A 64 -10.87 7.54 -2.00
CA ALA A 64 -11.98 6.92 -2.72
C ALA A 64 -13.18 7.85 -2.98
N ARG A 65 -13.24 9.03 -2.32
CA ARG A 65 -14.29 10.04 -2.60
C ARG A 65 -14.09 10.69 -3.96
N GLN A 66 -12.84 10.77 -4.43
CA GLN A 66 -12.53 11.28 -5.75
C GLN A 66 -12.59 10.13 -6.77
N ARG A 67 -13.46 10.28 -7.77
CA ARG A 67 -13.62 9.28 -8.83
C ARG A 67 -12.28 9.01 -9.53
N GLY A 68 -11.91 7.73 -9.63
CA GLY A 68 -10.69 7.30 -10.31
C GLY A 68 -9.40 7.52 -9.53
N ALA A 69 -9.43 8.10 -8.32
CA ALA A 69 -8.20 8.46 -7.62
C ALA A 69 -7.48 7.24 -7.01
N VAL A 70 -8.24 6.27 -6.51
CA VAL A 70 -7.67 4.99 -6.05
C VAL A 70 -7.07 4.23 -7.23
N GLU A 71 -7.78 4.16 -8.35
CA GLU A 71 -7.33 3.44 -9.55
C GLU A 71 -6.01 4.00 -10.05
N ARG A 72 -5.90 5.33 -10.19
CA ARG A 72 -4.65 6.00 -10.55
C ARG A 72 -3.53 5.77 -9.54
N PHE A 73 -3.86 5.77 -8.24
CA PHE A 73 -2.88 5.50 -7.19
C PHE A 73 -2.32 4.07 -7.30
N LEU A 74 -3.19 3.07 -7.45
CA LEU A 74 -2.79 1.67 -7.58
C LEU A 74 -2.02 1.41 -8.88
N GLU A 75 -2.40 2.07 -9.98
CA GLU A 75 -1.66 2.04 -11.24
C GLU A 75 -0.25 2.62 -11.05
N THR A 76 -0.14 3.78 -10.40
CA THR A 76 1.16 4.39 -10.08
C THR A 76 2.05 3.48 -9.23
N VAL A 77 1.48 2.80 -8.23
CA VAL A 77 2.21 1.82 -7.40
C VAL A 77 2.66 0.65 -8.27
N HIS A 78 1.76 0.09 -9.08
CA HIS A 78 2.07 -1.04 -9.94
C HIS A 78 3.21 -0.72 -10.93
N GLU A 79 3.14 0.42 -11.61
CA GLU A 79 4.16 0.87 -12.56
C GLU A 79 5.51 1.05 -11.89
N ARG A 80 5.55 1.78 -10.77
CA ARG A 80 6.81 2.07 -10.05
C ARG A 80 7.45 0.80 -9.51
N GLU A 81 6.67 -0.08 -8.90
CA GLU A 81 7.18 -1.34 -8.35
C GLU A 81 7.63 -2.28 -9.46
N SER A 82 6.86 -2.39 -10.55
CA SER A 82 7.25 -3.22 -11.70
C SER A 82 8.57 -2.73 -12.32
N HIS A 83 8.73 -1.41 -12.47
CA HIS A 83 9.96 -0.81 -12.98
C HIS A 83 11.16 -1.06 -12.03
N LEU A 84 10.96 -0.87 -10.72
CA LEU A 84 12.01 -1.16 -9.74
C LEU A 84 12.41 -2.63 -9.75
N MET A 85 11.45 -3.54 -9.90
CA MET A 85 11.71 -4.98 -10.01
C MET A 85 12.48 -5.34 -11.29
N GLN A 86 12.12 -4.75 -12.43
CA GLN A 86 12.86 -4.93 -13.68
C GLN A 86 14.32 -4.51 -13.50
N ILE A 87 14.56 -3.32 -12.93
CA ILE A 87 15.91 -2.84 -12.65
C ILE A 87 16.63 -3.80 -11.71
N MET A 88 16.04 -4.13 -10.57
CA MET A 88 16.65 -4.97 -9.53
C MET A 88 17.05 -6.36 -10.04
N PHE A 89 16.29 -6.95 -10.95
CA PHE A 89 16.50 -8.33 -11.39
C PHE A 89 17.07 -8.50 -12.81
N GLU A 90 17.10 -7.44 -13.63
CA GLU A 90 17.50 -7.51 -15.05
C GLU A 90 18.61 -6.51 -15.42
N ALA A 91 18.75 -5.41 -14.69
CA ALA A 91 19.74 -4.39 -15.02
C ALA A 91 21.13 -4.68 -14.43
N PRO A 92 22.21 -4.17 -15.05
CA PRO A 92 23.54 -4.20 -14.45
C PRO A 92 23.56 -3.50 -13.09
N SER A 93 24.39 -3.97 -12.16
CA SER A 93 24.45 -3.45 -10.78
C SER A 93 24.62 -1.93 -10.69
N VAL A 94 25.44 -1.33 -11.56
CA VAL A 94 25.68 0.12 -11.62
C VAL A 94 24.41 0.89 -12.00
N ALA A 95 23.57 0.32 -12.87
CA ALA A 95 22.28 0.91 -13.23
C ALA A 95 21.30 0.85 -12.05
N CYS A 96 21.29 -0.27 -11.30
CA CYS A 96 20.50 -0.41 -10.07
C CYS A 96 20.89 0.62 -9.00
N GLU A 97 22.20 0.77 -8.74
CA GLU A 97 22.72 1.73 -7.76
C GLU A 97 22.36 3.19 -8.13
N THR A 98 22.46 3.52 -9.42
CA THR A 98 22.10 4.84 -9.93
C THR A 98 20.60 5.11 -9.73
N GLU A 99 19.73 4.14 -10.02
CA GLU A 99 18.29 4.34 -9.88
C GLU A 99 17.83 4.39 -8.42
N LEU A 100 18.40 3.55 -7.56
CA LEU A 100 18.13 3.58 -6.12
C LEU A 100 18.50 4.95 -5.53
N THR A 101 19.67 5.47 -5.91
CA THR A 101 20.13 6.81 -5.47
C THR A 101 19.18 7.91 -5.96
N ARG A 102 18.72 7.84 -7.22
CA ARG A 102 17.75 8.80 -7.76
C ARG A 102 16.43 8.74 -6.99
N THR A 103 15.88 7.55 -6.79
CA THR A 103 14.56 7.36 -6.17
C THR A 103 14.56 7.77 -4.69
N LEU A 104 15.58 7.35 -3.93
CA LEU A 104 15.71 7.70 -2.52
C LEU A 104 16.13 9.17 -2.32
N GLY A 105 16.90 9.73 -3.25
CA GLY A 105 17.30 11.14 -3.24
C GLY A 105 16.15 12.11 -3.52
N GLN A 106 15.11 11.66 -4.22
CA GLN A 106 13.89 12.42 -4.49
C GLN A 106 12.86 12.40 -3.35
N ALA A 107 13.02 11.50 -2.36
CA ALA A 107 12.08 11.34 -1.24
C ALA A 107 12.31 12.36 -0.09
N ARG A 108 12.84 13.55 -0.39
CA ARG A 108 13.06 14.63 0.57
C ARG A 108 11.93 15.66 0.56
#